data_AF-A0A349JCA0-F1
#
_entry.id   AF-A0A349JCA0-F1
#
_cell.length_a   1.000
_cell.length_b   1.000
_cell.length_c   1.000
_cell.angle_alpha   90.00
_cell.angle_beta   90.00
_cell.angle_gamma   90.00
#
_symmetry.space_group_name_H-M   'P 1'
#
loop_
_entity.id
_entity.type
_entity.pdbx_description
1 polymer ?
#
loop_
_entity_poly.entity_id
_entity_poly.type
_entity_poly.pdbx_seq_one_letter_code
_entity_poly.pdbx_strand_id
1 'polypeptide(L)' 'MHGNLAEWCADRWDGESGHGDQPRTDPLGQFGSINVIRGGSWLHPAERCRSASRAGAEP' A
#
# COMPACT_ATOMS: atom_id res chain seq x y z
N MET A 1 -8.34 -0.50 -10.47
CA MET A 1 -7.69 0.56 -11.27
C MET A 1 -6.19 0.31 -11.24
N HIS A 2 -5.54 0.24 -12.40
CA HIS A 2 -4.12 -0.15 -12.54
C HIS A 2 -3.43 0.83 -13.50
N GLY A 3 -2.30 1.39 -13.08
CA GLY A 3 -1.50 2.32 -13.88
C GLY A 3 -1.97 3.78 -13.81
N ASN A 4 -1.34 4.61 -14.63
CA ASN A 4 -1.39 6.08 -14.59
C ASN A 4 -0.77 6.66 -13.31
N LEU A 5 -1.49 6.69 -12.20
CA LEU A 5 -1.02 7.26 -10.93
C LEU A 5 -1.21 6.27 -9.78
N ALA A 6 -0.22 6.22 -8.89
CA ALA A 6 -0.35 5.45 -7.67
C ALA A 6 -1.27 6.21 -6.70
N GLU A 7 -2.13 5.47 -6.01
CA GLU A 7 -3.19 6.04 -5.18
C GLU A 7 -2.86 5.83 -3.70
N TRP A 8 -2.82 6.91 -2.93
CA TRP A 8 -2.66 6.88 -1.49
C TRP A 8 -3.85 6.19 -0.81
N CYS A 9 -3.56 5.35 0.18
CA CYS A 9 -4.53 4.69 1.05
C CYS A 9 -4.49 5.29 2.45
N ALA A 10 -5.54 5.03 3.23
CA ALA A 10 -5.58 5.39 4.66
C ALA A 10 -4.65 4.53 5.52
N ASP A 11 -4.29 3.33 5.05
CA ASP A 11 -3.35 2.42 5.71
C ASP A 11 -1.95 3.04 5.84
N ARG A 12 -1.28 2.76 6.96
CA ARG A 12 0.13 3.06 7.23
C ARG A 12 0.91 1.85 7.70
N TRP A 13 2.04 1.63 7.05
CA TRP A 13 2.95 0.50 7.25
C TRP A 13 4.20 0.91 8.03
N ASP A 14 4.77 -0.02 8.78
CA ASP A 14 5.96 0.17 9.61
C ASP A 14 7.28 -0.19 8.90
N GLY A 15 7.21 -0.75 7.69
CA GLY A 15 8.40 -1.15 6.92
C GLY A 15 8.86 -2.59 7.18
N GLU A 16 8.29 -3.27 8.17
CA GLU A 16 8.80 -4.56 8.66
C GLU A 16 7.69 -5.60 8.78
N SER A 17 6.57 -5.25 9.40
CA SER A 17 5.49 -6.18 9.70
C SER A 17 4.56 -6.35 8.50
N GLY A 18 4.33 -7.58 8.05
CA GLY A 18 3.43 -7.81 6.91
C GLY A 18 2.01 -7.25 7.12
N HIS A 19 1.45 -7.45 8.31
CA HIS A 19 0.14 -6.94 8.69
C HIS A 19 0.09 -6.37 10.10
N GLY A 20 1.20 -6.27 10.82
CA GLY A 20 1.20 -5.89 12.23
C GLY A 20 0.28 -6.78 13.09
N ASP A 21 0.01 -6.33 14.32
CA ASP A 21 -0.93 -6.96 15.25
C ASP A 21 -2.29 -6.25 15.22
N GLN A 22 -2.99 -6.35 14.08
CA GLN A 22 -4.28 -5.70 13.87
C GLN A 22 -5.43 -6.71 13.72
N PRO A 23 -6.69 -6.29 13.95
CA PRO A 23 -7.86 -7.14 13.75
C PRO A 23 -7.91 -7.71 12.33
N ARG A 24 -8.37 -8.97 12.20
CA ARG A 24 -8.53 -9.61 10.88
C ARG A 24 -9.81 -9.16 10.16
N THR A 25 -10.78 -8.67 10.91
CA THR A 25 -12.03 -8.10 10.40
C THR A 25 -11.92 -6.59 10.42
N ASP A 26 -12.12 -5.95 9.27
CA ASP A 26 -12.03 -4.50 9.08
C ASP A 26 -10.72 -3.87 9.66
N PRO A 27 -9.53 -4.35 9.25
CA PRO A 27 -8.27 -3.78 9.69
C PRO A 27 -8.16 -2.32 9.23
N LEU A 28 -7.91 -1.41 10.18
CA LEU A 28 -7.63 -0.01 9.85
C LEU A 28 -6.27 0.19 9.16
N GLY A 29 -5.35 -0.77 9.29
CA GLY A 29 -4.08 -0.72 8.59
C GLY A 29 -3.12 0.36 9.08
N GLN A 30 -3.34 0.99 10.23
CA GLN A 30 -2.58 2.15 10.72
C GLN A 30 -1.59 1.79 11.83
N PHE A 31 -0.49 1.11 11.49
CA PHE A 31 0.49 0.63 12.48
C PHE A 31 1.93 1.09 12.22
N GLY A 32 2.12 2.09 11.34
CA GLY A 32 3.43 2.70 11.10
C GLY A 32 3.34 4.12 10.53
N SER A 33 4.44 4.59 9.96
CA SER A 33 4.59 5.97 9.45
C SER A 33 4.56 6.07 7.93
N ILE A 34 4.77 4.97 7.20
CA ILE A 34 4.86 4.96 5.74
C ILE A 34 3.44 4.79 5.20
N ASN A 35 2.90 5.74 4.43
CA ASN A 35 1.56 5.50 3.89
C ASN A 35 1.61 4.52 2.72
N VAL A 36 0.56 3.70 2.63
CA VAL A 36 0.44 2.68 1.58
C VAL A 36 -0.05 3.34 0.30
N ILE A 37 0.56 2.96 -0.82
CA ILE A 37 0.10 3.28 -2.17
C ILE A 37 -0.25 2.02 -2.95
N ARG A 38 -1.25 2.12 -3.83
CA ARG A 38 -1.72 1.02 -4.69
C ARG A 38 -1.91 1.46 -6.14
N GLY A 39 -2.17 0.49 -7.02
CA GLY A 39 -2.51 0.73 -8.42
C GLY A 39 -1.30 0.88 -9.35
N GLY A 40 -0.14 1.27 -8.82
CA GLY A 40 1.06 1.54 -9.62
C GLY A 40 0.92 2.83 -10.44
N SER A 41 1.89 3.11 -11.30
CA SER A 41 1.87 4.32 -12.14
C SER A 41 2.42 4.01 -13.53
N TRP A 42 2.42 5.00 -14.42
CA TRP A 42 3.04 4.89 -15.74
C TRP A 42 4.54 4.54 -15.71
N LEU A 43 5.21 4.76 -14.58
CA LEU A 43 6.64 4.43 -14.38
C LEU A 43 6.84 2.97 -13.93
N HIS A 44 5.79 2.30 -13.50
CA HIS A 44 5.88 0.97 -12.90
C HIS A 44 5.64 -0.14 -13.93
N PRO A 45 6.38 -1.26 -13.84
CA PRO A 45 6.12 -2.43 -14.66
C PRO A 45 4.80 -3.11 -14.24
N ALA A 46 4.23 -3.90 -15.15
CA ALA A 46 2.90 -4.49 -14.99
C ALA A 46 2.74 -5.33 -13.69
N GLU A 47 3.79 -6.03 -13.26
CA GLU A 47 3.77 -6.82 -12.02
C GLU A 47 3.55 -5.98 -10.75
N ARG A 48 3.97 -4.70 -10.76
CA ARG A 48 3.78 -3.75 -9.67
C ARG A 48 2.42 -3.05 -9.73
N CYS A 49 1.72 -3.12 -10.85
CA CYS A 49 0.37 -2.59 -11.02
C CYS A 49 -0.73 -3.61 -10.68
N ARG A 50 -0.39 -4.85 -10.27
CA ARG A 50 -1.39 -5.86 -9.87
C ARG A 50 -2.23 -5.41 -8.68
N SER A 51 -3.47 -5.86 -8.60
CA SER A 51 -4.39 -5.55 -7.48
C SER A 51 -3.82 -5.87 -6.09
N ALA A 52 -3.07 -6.97 -5.95
CA ALA A 52 -2.46 -7.37 -4.69
C ALA A 52 -1.18 -6.58 -4.34
N SER A 53 -0.57 -5.89 -5.31
CA SER A 53 0.65 -5.11 -5.11
C SER A 53 0.40 -3.98 -4.10
N ARG A 54 1.35 -3.81 -3.18
CA ARG A 54 1.41 -2.76 -2.16
C ARG A 54 2.80 -2.13 -2.22
N ALA A 55 2.88 -0.81 -2.18
CA ALA A 55 4.14 -0.10 -2.00
C ALA A 55 3.97 0.95 -0.89
N GLY A 56 5.09 1.41 -0.34
CA GLY A 56 5.13 2.47 0.66
C GLY A 56 5.72 3.74 0.06
N ALA A 57 5.20 4.89 0.47
CA ALA A 57 5.81 6.18 0.20
C ALA A 57 5.78 7.03 1.49
N GLU A 58 6.87 7.76 1.73
CA GLU A 58 6.90 8.81 2.75
C GLU A 58 6.08 10.01 2.24
N PRO A 59 5.45 10.81 3.14
CA PRO A 59 4.67 11.98 2.77
C PRO A 59 5.43 13.03 1.96
#